data_AF-A0A1M3TFL1-F1
#
_entry.id   AF-A0A1M3TFL1-F1
#
_cell.length_a   1.000
_cell.length_b   1.000
_cell.length_c   1.000
_cell.angle_alpha   90.00
_cell.angle_beta   90.00
_cell.angle_gamma   90.00
#
_symmetry.space_group_name_H-M   'P 1'
#
loop_
_entity.id
_entity.type
_entity.pdbx_description
1 polymer ?
#
loop_
_entity_poly.entity_id
_entity_poly.type
_entity_poly.pdbx_seq_one_letter_code
_entity_poly.pdbx_strand_id
1 'polypeptide(L)'
;GILGGTHVVAPLYFLIYAIQSPVSKFDTPDCRSTQISYIKILIPCLISCYYIPGFWITYANPSVRSNSAFMLILLPAFFRLLHVQVSSLLRGTTVKELIETPNVDMPYIRITYYTCALLSGAMSLLSRGWVSRSLLGSLFPISQHMSLTVSTIPVDHEEMAGFVCGLIWVTFEYMDLSSSGMMSMPWLSFILAGTLISLILGPAAALMLGWGLREEYLAKHAARRLKRQLVLLAADGSPISG
;
A
#
# COMPACT_ATOMS: atom_id res chain seq x y z
N GLY A 1 23.75 11.61 2.21
CA GLY A 1 23.19 12.82 2.86
C GLY A 1 22.59 12.44 4.20
N ILE A 2 22.36 13.39 5.10
CA ILE A 2 22.10 13.19 6.56
C ILE A 2 20.77 12.46 6.91
N LEU A 3 19.99 12.01 5.93
CA LEU A 3 19.16 10.82 6.09
C LEU A 3 19.75 9.74 5.19
N GLY A 4 20.34 8.70 5.80
CA GLY A 4 20.71 7.46 5.11
C GLY A 4 19.50 6.97 4.31
N GLY A 5 19.75 6.38 3.14
CA GLY A 5 18.75 6.13 2.08
C GLY A 5 17.47 5.41 2.51
N THR A 6 16.66 5.02 1.52
CA THR A 6 15.41 4.26 1.73
C THR A 6 15.54 3.10 2.72
N HIS A 7 16.73 2.49 2.79
CA HIS A 7 17.11 1.42 3.70
C HIS A 7 17.13 1.79 5.20
N VAL A 8 17.24 3.07 5.60
CA VAL A 8 17.13 3.51 7.00
C VAL A 8 15.74 4.07 7.29
N VAL A 9 15.23 4.90 6.38
CA VAL A 9 13.95 5.62 6.58
C VAL A 9 12.77 4.66 6.63
N ALA A 10 12.73 3.66 5.75
CA ALA A 10 11.62 2.71 5.70
C ALA A 10 11.50 1.88 7.00
N PRO A 11 12.54 1.20 7.50
CA PRO A 11 12.42 0.47 8.76
C PRO A 11 12.11 1.37 9.96
N LEU A 12 12.67 2.58 10.03
CA LEU A 12 12.34 3.53 11.10
C LEU A 12 10.85 3.93 11.05
N TYR A 13 10.34 4.20 9.86
CA TYR A 13 8.92 4.50 9.65
C TYR A 13 8.03 3.35 10.11
N PHE A 14 8.32 2.12 9.67
CA PHE A 14 7.55 0.94 10.05
C PHE A 14 7.62 0.66 11.55
N LEU A 15 8.78 0.88 12.19
CA LEU A 15 8.95 0.74 13.64
C LEU A 15 8.11 1.77 14.40
N ILE A 16 8.21 3.04 14.02
CA ILE A 16 7.42 4.11 14.64
C ILE A 16 5.93 3.83 14.47
N TYR A 17 5.51 3.39 13.27
CA TYR A 17 4.13 3.02 13.00
C TYR A 17 3.67 1.87 13.89
N ALA A 18 4.44 0.79 13.98
CA ALA A 18 4.12 -0.37 14.83
C ALA A 18 3.94 0.03 16.31
N ILE A 19 4.76 0.96 16.81
CA ILE A 19 4.63 1.49 18.18
C ILE A 19 3.38 2.36 18.32
N GLN A 20 3.05 3.17 17.31
CA GLN A 20 1.94 4.12 17.36
C GLN A 20 0.58 3.47 17.10
N SER A 21 0.54 2.34 16.41
CA SER A 21 -0.69 1.69 15.94
C SER A 21 -0.85 0.26 16.50
N PRO A 22 -0.83 0.07 17.84
CA PRO A 22 -1.07 -1.25 18.41
C PRO A 22 -2.48 -1.74 18.08
N VAL A 23 -2.64 -3.05 17.92
CA VAL A 23 -3.92 -3.68 17.55
C VAL A 23 -5.07 -3.32 18.49
N SER A 24 -4.78 -3.03 19.76
CA SER A 24 -5.76 -2.55 20.74
C SER A 24 -6.47 -1.26 20.33
N LYS A 25 -5.82 -0.39 19.54
CA LYS A 25 -6.46 0.83 19.02
C LYS A 25 -7.47 0.54 17.93
N PHE A 26 -7.38 -0.59 17.24
CA PHE A 26 -8.35 -0.97 16.20
C PHE A 26 -9.55 -1.75 16.75
N ASP A 27 -9.64 -1.89 18.08
CA ASP A 27 -10.76 -2.57 18.72
C ASP A 27 -12.04 -1.70 18.72
N THR A 28 -11.91 -0.38 18.64
CA THR A 28 -13.06 0.54 18.54
C THR A 28 -13.45 0.84 17.08
N PRO A 29 -14.76 0.90 16.74
CA PRO A 29 -15.23 1.05 15.35
C PRO A 29 -14.75 2.33 14.67
N ASP A 30 -14.63 3.41 15.43
CA ASP A 30 -14.20 4.75 15.01
C ASP A 30 -12.70 4.81 14.69
N CYS A 31 -11.87 4.03 15.37
CA CYS A 31 -10.43 4.00 15.15
C CYS A 31 -10.01 3.13 13.94
N ARG A 32 -10.93 2.32 13.41
CA ARG A 32 -10.70 1.58 12.16
C ARG A 32 -10.99 2.43 10.92
N SER A 33 -12.08 3.19 10.95
CA SER A 33 -12.59 3.81 9.72
C SER A 33 -11.78 5.04 9.33
N THR A 34 -11.39 5.08 8.06
CA THR A 34 -10.63 6.18 7.50
C THR A 34 -11.58 7.16 6.83
N GLN A 35 -11.22 8.45 6.83
CA GLN A 35 -12.00 9.47 6.14
C GLN A 35 -12.11 9.16 4.65
N ILE A 36 -13.35 9.04 4.16
CA ILE A 36 -13.64 8.63 2.76
C ILE A 36 -13.06 9.63 1.76
N SER A 37 -13.04 10.92 2.10
CA SER A 37 -12.46 11.98 1.27
C SER A 37 -10.99 11.68 0.94
N TYR A 38 -10.19 11.31 1.94
CA TYR A 38 -8.77 10.97 1.79
C TYR A 38 -8.56 9.73 0.92
N ILE A 39 -9.39 8.69 1.07
CA ILE A 39 -9.26 7.46 0.27
C ILE A 39 -9.65 7.72 -1.18
N LYS A 40 -10.73 8.47 -1.44
CA LYS A 40 -11.19 8.79 -2.81
C LYS A 40 -10.13 9.51 -3.62
N ILE A 41 -9.38 10.42 -2.99
CA ILE A 41 -8.38 11.22 -3.68
C ILE A 41 -7.01 10.56 -3.76
N LEU A 42 -6.79 9.48 -3.00
CA LEU A 42 -5.51 8.78 -2.90
C LEU A 42 -4.98 8.34 -4.28
N ILE A 43 -5.79 7.62 -5.05
CA ILE A 43 -5.39 7.10 -6.37
C ILE A 43 -5.13 8.23 -7.39
N PRO A 44 -6.04 9.21 -7.58
CA PRO A 44 -5.76 10.35 -8.44
C PRO A 44 -4.47 11.11 -8.07
N CYS A 45 -4.23 11.34 -6.77
CA CYS A 45 -3.00 11.99 -6.30
C CYS A 45 -1.75 11.11 -6.52
N LEU A 46 -1.85 9.80 -6.33
CA LEU A 46 -0.75 8.87 -6.64
C LEU A 46 -0.39 8.91 -8.13
N ILE A 47 -1.39 8.92 -9.01
CA ILE A 47 -1.19 9.01 -10.45
C ILE A 47 -0.52 10.33 -10.82
N SER A 48 -1.08 11.45 -10.37
CA SER A 48 -0.60 12.78 -10.74
C SER A 48 0.75 13.14 -10.14
N CYS A 49 0.98 12.79 -8.88
CA CYS A 49 2.20 13.16 -8.17
C CYS A 49 3.30 12.11 -8.30
N TYR A 50 3.00 10.82 -8.39
CA TYR A 50 4.04 9.78 -8.35
C TYR A 50 4.28 9.13 -9.71
N TYR A 51 3.22 8.60 -10.33
CA TYR A 51 3.37 7.82 -11.55
C TYR A 51 3.70 8.67 -12.78
N ILE A 52 3.02 9.79 -13.00
CA ILE A 52 3.31 10.68 -14.14
C ILE A 52 4.74 11.25 -14.04
N PRO A 53 5.18 11.83 -12.91
CA PRO A 53 6.54 12.37 -12.80
C PRO A 53 7.59 11.27 -12.81
N GLY A 54 7.34 10.13 -12.16
CA GLY A 54 8.25 8.98 -12.19
C GLY A 54 8.46 8.44 -13.60
N PHE A 55 7.38 8.31 -14.38
CA PHE A 55 7.45 7.94 -15.80
C PHE A 55 8.25 8.99 -16.60
N TRP A 56 7.94 10.27 -16.43
CA TRP A 56 8.66 11.34 -17.12
C TRP A 56 10.17 11.31 -16.83
N ILE A 57 10.58 11.20 -15.56
CA ILE A 57 12.01 11.16 -15.17
C ILE A 57 12.71 9.92 -15.72
N THR A 58 12.01 8.79 -15.80
CA THR A 58 12.57 7.53 -16.29
C THR A 58 12.79 7.57 -17.80
N TYR A 59 11.88 8.15 -18.57
CA TYR A 59 11.92 8.15 -20.03
C TYR A 59 12.45 9.45 -20.67
N ALA A 60 12.61 10.53 -19.90
CA ALA A 60 13.25 11.74 -20.37
C ALA A 60 14.77 11.56 -20.55
N ASN A 61 15.36 12.44 -21.38
CA ASN A 61 16.79 12.43 -21.69
C ASN A 61 17.68 12.35 -20.42
N PRO A 62 18.86 11.72 -20.48
CA PRO A 62 19.74 11.54 -19.31
C PRO A 62 20.12 12.84 -18.58
N SER A 63 20.16 13.96 -19.31
CA SER A 63 20.37 15.31 -18.77
C SER A 63 19.24 15.78 -17.86
N VAL A 64 18.00 15.37 -18.12
CA VAL A 64 16.84 15.65 -17.26
C VAL A 64 16.89 14.80 -16.01
N ARG A 65 17.29 13.52 -16.11
CA ARG A 65 17.39 12.59 -14.98
C ARG A 65 18.36 13.08 -13.90
N SER A 66 19.55 13.55 -14.30
CA SER A 66 20.56 14.15 -13.40
C SER A 66 20.00 15.34 -12.61
N ASN A 67 19.19 16.19 -13.24
CA ASN A 67 18.61 17.39 -12.61
C ASN A 67 17.30 17.11 -11.85
N SER A 68 16.75 15.89 -11.95
CA SER A 68 15.43 15.51 -11.41
C SER A 68 15.50 14.85 -10.03
N ALA A 69 16.69 14.59 -9.49
CA ALA A 69 16.84 14.03 -8.14
C ALA A 69 16.18 14.91 -7.07
N PHE A 70 16.24 16.24 -7.24
CA PHE A 70 15.54 17.19 -6.36
C PHE A 70 14.01 17.08 -6.47
N MET A 71 13.48 16.80 -7.67
CA MET A 71 12.03 16.58 -7.86
C MET A 71 11.55 15.31 -7.16
N LEU A 72 12.36 14.24 -7.13
CA LEU A 72 12.02 13.01 -6.40
C LEU A 72 11.92 13.24 -4.89
N ILE A 73 12.75 14.12 -4.33
CA ILE A 73 12.70 14.50 -2.90
C ILE A 73 11.47 15.35 -2.59
N LEU A 74 11.05 16.23 -3.50
CA LEU A 74 9.89 17.09 -3.33
C LEU A 74 8.56 16.37 -3.60
N LEU A 75 8.58 15.26 -4.33
CA LEU A 75 7.39 14.52 -4.75
C LEU A 75 6.47 14.12 -3.59
N PRO A 76 6.97 13.57 -2.46
CA PRO A 76 6.14 13.25 -1.31
C PRO A 76 5.53 14.49 -0.65
N ALA A 77 6.24 15.63 -0.68
CA ALA A 77 5.73 16.89 -0.16
C ALA A 77 4.58 17.44 -1.03
N PHE A 78 4.74 17.42 -2.35
CA PHE A 78 3.66 17.78 -3.29
C PHE A 78 2.47 16.84 -3.18
N PHE A 79 2.72 15.54 -3.06
CA PHE A 79 1.68 14.55 -2.83
C PHE A 79 0.89 14.89 -1.56
N ARG A 80 1.57 15.14 -0.43
CA ARG A 80 0.90 15.50 0.83
C ARG A 80 0.07 16.77 0.68
N LEU A 81 0.63 17.82 0.06
CA LEU A 81 -0.07 19.08 -0.14
C LEU A 81 -1.32 18.89 -1.01
N LEU A 82 -1.19 18.26 -2.18
CA LEU A 82 -2.32 18.02 -3.07
C LEU A 82 -3.37 17.10 -2.43
N HIS A 83 -2.93 16.05 -1.72
CA HIS A 83 -3.82 15.12 -1.06
C HIS A 83 -4.67 15.82 0.01
N VAL A 84 -4.05 16.63 0.88
CA VAL A 84 -4.76 17.41 1.90
C VAL A 84 -5.68 18.44 1.27
N GLN A 85 -5.18 19.25 0.33
CA GLN A 85 -5.97 20.32 -0.30
C GLN A 85 -7.19 19.76 -1.03
N VAL A 86 -7.01 18.75 -1.87
CA VAL A 86 -8.11 18.16 -2.64
C VAL A 86 -9.04 17.31 -1.78
N SER A 87 -8.53 16.64 -0.73
CA SER A 87 -9.39 15.94 0.23
C SER A 87 -10.35 16.88 0.97
N SER A 88 -9.92 18.12 1.24
CA SER A 88 -10.75 19.13 1.91
C SER A 88 -11.93 19.62 1.07
N LEU A 89 -11.84 19.48 -0.26
CA LEU A 89 -12.90 19.82 -1.21
C LEU A 89 -13.98 18.73 -1.32
N LEU A 90 -13.70 17.52 -0.85
CA LEU A 90 -14.62 16.38 -0.89
C LEU A 90 -15.39 16.27 0.42
N ARG A 91 -16.65 15.81 0.35
CA ARG A 91 -17.44 15.49 1.54
C ARG A 91 -16.72 14.42 2.37
N GLY A 92 -16.33 14.78 3.59
CA GLY A 92 -15.77 13.87 4.58
C GLY A 92 -16.83 12.97 5.22
N THR A 93 -16.39 11.91 5.87
CA THR A 93 -17.25 11.04 6.69
C THR A 93 -17.60 11.74 7.99
N THR A 94 -18.87 11.73 8.38
CA THR A 94 -19.29 12.27 9.68
C THR A 94 -19.04 11.26 10.81
N VAL A 95 -18.86 11.75 12.05
CA VAL A 95 -18.66 10.88 13.23
C VAL A 95 -19.80 9.88 13.41
N LYS A 96 -21.04 10.30 13.10
CA LYS A 96 -22.22 9.44 13.14
C LYS A 96 -22.13 8.30 12.11
N GLU A 97 -21.76 8.61 10.86
CA GLU A 97 -21.56 7.61 9.80
C GLU A 97 -20.43 6.63 10.13
N LEU A 98 -19.37 7.06 10.84
CA LEU A 98 -18.28 6.18 11.28
C LEU A 98 -18.75 5.14 12.31
N ILE A 99 -19.68 5.50 13.20
CA ILE A 99 -20.20 4.61 14.24
C ILE A 99 -21.29 3.68 13.68
N GLU A 100 -22.24 4.22 12.94
CA GLU A 100 -23.39 3.46 12.42
C GLU A 100 -23.01 2.55 11.25
N THR A 101 -22.08 3.01 10.40
CA THR A 101 -21.69 2.30 9.18
C THR A 101 -20.16 2.18 9.06
N PRO A 102 -19.52 1.39 9.94
CA PRO A 102 -18.06 1.38 10.05
C PRO A 102 -17.36 0.92 8.76
N ASN A 103 -18.03 0.23 7.84
CA ASN A 103 -17.45 -0.34 6.61
C ASN A 103 -17.76 0.44 5.32
N VAL A 104 -18.26 1.68 5.44
CA VAL A 104 -18.62 2.52 4.28
C VAL A 104 -17.41 2.86 3.38
N ASP A 105 -16.21 2.85 3.95
CA ASP A 105 -14.94 3.15 3.29
C ASP A 105 -14.34 1.95 2.51
N MET A 106 -14.74 0.73 2.86
CA MET A 106 -14.15 -0.50 2.32
C MET A 106 -14.19 -0.63 0.79
N PRO A 107 -15.25 -0.26 0.07
CA PRO A 107 -15.24 -0.31 -1.40
C PRO A 107 -14.09 0.52 -2.01
N TYR A 108 -13.79 1.69 -1.42
CA TYR A 108 -12.72 2.57 -1.90
C TYR A 108 -11.34 2.05 -1.50
N ILE A 109 -11.20 1.47 -0.30
CA ILE A 109 -9.98 0.79 0.15
C ILE A 109 -9.66 -0.38 -0.78
N ARG A 110 -10.67 -1.18 -1.15
CA ARG A 110 -10.55 -2.29 -2.12
C ARG A 110 -10.01 -1.82 -3.47
N ILE A 111 -10.64 -0.80 -4.04
CA ILE A 111 -10.18 -0.21 -5.31
C ILE A 111 -8.72 0.24 -5.17
N THR A 112 -8.36 0.87 -4.05
CA THR A 112 -7.00 1.36 -3.82
C THR A 112 -5.98 0.23 -3.82
N TYR A 113 -6.10 -0.77 -2.95
CA TYR A 113 -5.06 -1.79 -2.88
C TYR A 113 -5.05 -2.69 -4.12
N TYR A 114 -6.21 -2.94 -4.77
CA TYR A 114 -6.23 -3.69 -6.04
C TYR A 114 -5.56 -2.93 -7.18
N THR A 115 -5.80 -1.62 -7.30
CA THR A 115 -5.16 -0.81 -8.36
C THR A 115 -3.66 -0.69 -8.12
N CYS A 116 -3.22 -0.45 -6.88
CA CYS A 116 -1.80 -0.43 -6.54
C CYS A 116 -1.12 -1.79 -6.77
N ALA A 117 -1.77 -2.90 -6.41
CA ALA A 117 -1.25 -4.25 -6.64
C ALA A 117 -1.20 -4.59 -8.14
N LEU A 118 -2.22 -4.22 -8.91
CA LEU A 118 -2.25 -4.45 -10.36
C LEU A 118 -1.16 -3.65 -11.07
N LEU A 119 -1.03 -2.37 -10.74
CA LEU A 119 -0.05 -1.49 -11.38
C LEU A 119 1.39 -1.90 -11.04
N SER A 120 1.67 -2.19 -9.77
CA SER A 120 2.98 -2.70 -9.36
C SER A 120 3.28 -4.09 -9.95
N GLY A 121 2.29 -4.97 -9.98
CA GLY A 121 2.39 -6.29 -10.60
C GLY A 121 2.70 -6.22 -12.09
N ALA A 122 1.97 -5.39 -12.83
CA ALA A 122 2.20 -5.15 -14.24
C ALA A 122 3.61 -4.61 -14.50
N MET A 123 4.06 -3.63 -13.71
CA MET A 123 5.42 -3.09 -13.82
C MET A 123 6.50 -4.14 -13.51
N SER A 124 6.29 -5.01 -12.52
CA SER A 124 7.23 -6.10 -12.22
C SER A 124 7.30 -7.14 -13.34
N LEU A 125 6.17 -7.49 -13.96
CA LEU A 125 6.14 -8.42 -15.08
C LEU A 125 6.76 -7.83 -16.35
N LEU A 126 6.47 -6.55 -16.62
CA LEU A 126 7.10 -5.82 -17.73
C LEU A 126 8.61 -5.76 -17.53
N SER A 127 9.11 -5.28 -16.40
CA SER A 127 10.57 -5.23 -16.16
C SER A 127 11.25 -6.60 -16.34
N ARG A 128 10.67 -7.69 -15.83
CA ARG A 128 11.19 -9.05 -16.05
C ARG A 128 11.14 -9.51 -17.50
N GLY A 129 10.04 -9.26 -18.20
CA GLY A 129 9.88 -9.61 -19.62
C GLY A 129 10.83 -8.84 -20.53
N TRP A 130 11.20 -7.63 -20.15
CA TRP A 130 12.19 -6.82 -20.86
C TRP A 130 13.62 -7.30 -20.59
N VAL A 131 13.94 -7.65 -19.34
CA VAL A 131 15.22 -8.27 -18.97
C VAL A 131 15.42 -9.62 -19.67
N SER A 132 14.38 -10.47 -19.72
CA SER A 132 14.48 -11.77 -20.40
C SER A 132 14.65 -11.63 -21.91
N ARG A 133 14.01 -10.65 -22.56
CA ARG A 133 14.24 -10.34 -23.98
C ARG A 133 15.64 -9.78 -24.25
N SER A 134 16.19 -8.98 -23.33
CA SER A 134 17.57 -8.49 -23.42
C SER A 134 18.60 -9.62 -23.25
N LEU A 135 18.37 -10.55 -22.31
CA LEU A 135 19.22 -11.72 -22.10
C LEU A 135 19.13 -12.70 -23.28
N LEU A 136 17.94 -12.97 -23.82
CA LEU A 136 17.77 -13.84 -24.99
C LEU A 136 18.25 -13.14 -26.29
N GLY A 137 18.15 -11.82 -26.37
CA GLY A 137 18.70 -11.00 -27.45
C GLY A 137 20.23 -10.96 -27.47
N SER A 138 20.91 -11.30 -26.37
CA SER A 138 22.37 -11.48 -26.34
C SER A 138 22.85 -12.75 -27.07
N LEU A 139 21.94 -13.69 -27.36
CA LEU A 139 22.24 -14.92 -28.10
C LEU A 139 22.10 -14.75 -29.62
N PHE A 140 21.55 -13.63 -30.10
CA PHE A 140 21.37 -13.35 -31.53
C PHE A 140 22.07 -12.04 -31.95
N PRO A 141 23.04 -12.07 -32.88
CA PRO A 141 23.89 -10.92 -33.21
C PRO A 141 23.18 -9.73 -33.89
N ILE A 142 21.87 -9.84 -34.17
CA ILE A 142 21.08 -8.80 -34.86
C ILE A 142 20.60 -7.70 -33.89
N SER A 143 20.67 -7.92 -32.56
CA SER A 143 20.18 -6.96 -31.56
C SER A 143 21.14 -5.81 -31.21
N GLN A 144 22.37 -5.80 -31.74
CA GLN A 144 23.44 -4.91 -31.27
C GLN A 144 23.16 -3.41 -31.54
N HIS A 145 22.34 -3.06 -32.53
CA HIS A 145 21.99 -1.67 -32.80
C HIS A 145 20.88 -1.10 -31.90
N MET A 146 20.10 -1.93 -31.20
CA MET A 146 19.12 -1.46 -30.19
C MET A 146 19.58 -1.71 -28.74
N SER A 147 20.73 -2.35 -28.53
CA SER A 147 21.24 -2.69 -27.20
C SER A 147 22.06 -1.58 -26.53
N LEU A 148 22.28 -0.44 -27.19
CA LEU A 148 23.11 0.67 -26.69
C LEU A 148 22.49 1.47 -25.53
N THR A 149 21.27 1.16 -25.11
CA THR A 149 20.61 1.78 -23.95
C THR A 149 20.22 0.82 -22.84
N VAL A 150 20.67 -0.44 -22.91
CA VAL A 150 20.54 -1.36 -21.77
C VAL A 150 21.77 -1.16 -20.88
N SER A 151 21.81 -0.05 -20.15
CA SER A 151 22.56 -0.09 -18.90
C SER A 151 21.88 -1.17 -18.07
N THR A 152 22.62 -2.21 -17.70
CA THR A 152 22.26 -3.11 -16.61
C THR A 152 21.90 -2.23 -15.42
N ILE A 153 20.61 -1.96 -15.21
CA ILE A 153 20.15 -1.24 -14.02
C ILE A 153 20.53 -2.17 -12.88
N PRO A 154 21.55 -1.84 -12.06
CA PRO A 154 21.84 -2.64 -10.89
C PRO A 154 20.54 -2.69 -10.11
N VAL A 155 20.13 -3.88 -9.66
CA VAL A 155 19.05 -3.96 -8.67
C VAL A 155 19.61 -3.29 -7.43
N ASP A 156 19.33 -1.99 -7.27
CA ASP A 156 19.83 -1.20 -6.16
C ASP A 156 19.35 -1.87 -4.88
N HIS A 157 20.28 -2.50 -4.16
CA HIS A 157 20.01 -3.26 -2.94
C HIS A 157 19.28 -2.40 -1.90
N GLU A 158 19.43 -1.07 -1.99
CA GLU A 158 18.75 -0.08 -1.16
C GLU A 158 17.24 0.05 -1.43
N GLU A 159 16.78 -0.21 -2.66
CA GLU A 159 15.34 -0.18 -2.99
C GLU A 159 14.64 -1.46 -2.52
N MET A 160 15.31 -2.61 -2.64
CA MET A 160 14.81 -3.89 -2.15
C MET A 160 14.65 -3.91 -0.63
N ALA A 161 15.56 -3.25 0.10
CA ALA A 161 15.50 -3.16 1.56
C ALA A 161 14.16 -2.57 2.06
N GLY A 162 13.64 -1.54 1.38
CA GLY A 162 12.36 -0.92 1.75
C GLY A 162 11.17 -1.87 1.61
N PHE A 163 11.12 -2.64 0.52
CA PHE A 163 10.07 -3.64 0.31
C PHE A 163 10.14 -4.80 1.31
N VAL A 164 11.35 -5.29 1.60
CA VAL A 164 11.55 -6.33 2.61
C VAL A 164 11.10 -5.85 3.98
N CYS A 165 11.46 -4.62 4.38
CA CYS A 165 10.99 -4.04 5.64
C CYS A 165 9.46 -3.93 5.68
N GLY A 166 8.83 -3.51 4.57
CA GLY A 166 7.37 -3.45 4.47
C GLY A 166 6.71 -4.82 4.61
N LEU A 167 7.26 -5.85 3.97
CA LEU A 167 6.73 -7.22 4.06
C LEU A 167 6.87 -7.79 5.48
N ILE A 168 7.99 -7.52 6.15
CA ILE A 168 8.20 -7.85 7.56
C ILE A 168 7.16 -7.13 8.42
N TRP A 169 6.95 -5.84 8.19
CA TRP A 169 5.95 -5.06 8.93
C TRP A 169 4.53 -5.62 8.77
N VAL A 170 4.08 -5.90 7.54
CA VAL A 170 2.76 -6.51 7.31
C VAL A 170 2.66 -7.89 7.97
N THR A 171 3.75 -8.65 8.02
CA THR A 171 3.78 -9.94 8.72
C THR A 171 3.60 -9.77 10.23
N PHE A 172 4.24 -8.76 10.84
CA PHE A 172 4.03 -8.47 12.27
C PHE A 172 2.59 -8.02 12.55
N GLU A 173 2.03 -7.13 11.73
CA GLU A 173 0.62 -6.74 11.85
C GLU A 173 -0.32 -7.94 11.74
N TYR A 174 0.00 -8.89 10.85
CA TYR A 174 -0.74 -10.14 10.72
C TYR A 174 -0.63 -11.01 11.97
N MET A 175 0.57 -11.14 12.54
CA MET A 175 0.80 -11.89 13.77
C MET A 175 0.00 -11.30 14.94
N ASP A 176 -0.01 -9.98 15.06
CA ASP A 176 -0.76 -9.29 16.11
C ASP A 176 -2.27 -9.52 15.94
N LEU A 177 -2.80 -9.40 14.72
CA LEU A 177 -4.22 -9.69 14.42
C LEU A 177 -4.61 -11.16 14.63
N SER A 178 -3.68 -12.08 14.39
CA SER A 178 -3.87 -13.49 14.68
C SER A 178 -3.89 -13.74 16.18
N SER A 179 -3.02 -13.07 16.94
CA SER A 179 -2.93 -13.21 18.39
C SER A 179 -4.16 -12.66 19.13
N SER A 180 -4.79 -11.62 18.57
CA SER A 180 -6.02 -11.02 19.10
C SER A 180 -7.30 -11.80 18.72
N GLY A 181 -7.18 -12.92 17.99
CA GLY A 181 -8.31 -13.74 17.58
C GLY A 181 -9.21 -13.07 16.52
N MET A 182 -8.72 -12.02 15.86
CA MET A 182 -9.48 -11.31 14.82
C MET A 182 -9.46 -12.06 13.49
N MET A 183 -8.44 -12.90 13.26
CA MET A 183 -8.21 -13.68 12.05
C MET A 183 -8.48 -15.18 12.24
N SER A 184 -8.87 -15.84 11.14
CA SER A 184 -9.11 -17.29 11.08
C SER A 184 -8.05 -18.05 10.25
N MET A 185 -7.17 -17.33 9.55
CA MET A 185 -6.20 -17.92 8.64
C MET A 185 -4.89 -18.23 9.37
N PRO A 186 -4.27 -19.41 9.16
CA PRO A 186 -3.01 -19.73 9.81
C PRO A 186 -1.86 -18.88 9.25
N TRP A 187 -0.97 -18.43 10.14
CA TRP A 187 0.17 -17.56 9.81
C TRP A 187 1.08 -18.13 8.70
N LEU A 188 1.26 -19.45 8.68
CA LEU A 188 2.07 -20.11 7.66
C LEU A 188 1.47 -19.97 6.27
N SER A 189 0.14 -20.08 6.12
CA SER A 189 -0.54 -19.85 4.84
C SER A 189 -0.38 -18.41 4.38
N PHE A 190 -0.35 -17.45 5.31
CA PHE A 190 -0.15 -16.04 4.98
C PHE A 190 1.26 -15.81 4.41
N ILE A 191 2.29 -16.32 5.08
CA ILE A 191 3.67 -16.24 4.60
C ILE A 191 3.82 -16.92 3.25
N LEU A 192 3.29 -18.14 3.10
CA LEU A 192 3.38 -18.88 1.84
C LEU A 192 2.69 -18.13 0.69
N ALA A 193 1.48 -17.62 0.90
CA ALA A 193 0.77 -16.82 -0.09
C ALA A 193 1.55 -15.54 -0.43
N GLY A 194 2.06 -14.82 0.58
CA GLY A 194 2.86 -13.62 0.39
C GLY A 194 4.14 -13.88 -0.41
N THR A 195 4.83 -14.99 -0.15
CA THR A 195 6.03 -15.39 -0.92
C THR A 195 5.70 -15.74 -2.37
N LEU A 196 4.60 -16.45 -2.60
CA LEU A 196 4.17 -16.83 -3.94
C LEU A 196 3.77 -15.60 -4.77
N ILE A 197 3.00 -14.68 -4.17
CA ILE A 197 2.62 -13.41 -4.80
C ILE A 197 3.88 -12.57 -5.07
N SER A 198 4.82 -12.50 -4.14
CA SER A 198 6.08 -11.77 -4.33
C SER A 198 6.87 -12.35 -5.51
N LEU A 199 6.93 -13.67 -5.63
CA LEU A 199 7.62 -14.34 -6.71
C LEU A 199 6.93 -14.12 -8.06
N ILE A 200 5.60 -14.11 -8.13
CA ILE A 200 4.86 -13.97 -9.39
C ILE A 200 4.71 -12.50 -9.80
N LEU A 201 4.15 -11.67 -8.91
CA LEU A 201 3.78 -10.28 -9.18
C LEU A 201 4.80 -9.27 -8.66
N GLY A 202 5.73 -9.68 -7.80
CA GLY A 202 6.73 -8.80 -7.21
C GLY A 202 6.38 -8.39 -5.77
N PRO A 203 7.39 -7.96 -4.99
CA PRO A 203 7.24 -7.70 -3.57
C PRO A 203 6.31 -6.51 -3.25
N ALA A 204 6.24 -5.51 -4.13
CA ALA A 204 5.33 -4.38 -4.00
C ALA A 204 3.85 -4.81 -4.09
N ALA A 205 3.51 -5.70 -5.02
CA ALA A 205 2.16 -6.22 -5.16
C ALA A 205 1.77 -7.08 -3.94
N ALA A 206 2.70 -7.92 -3.47
CA ALA A 206 2.50 -8.71 -2.26
C ALA A 206 2.28 -7.84 -1.02
N LEU A 207 3.05 -6.75 -0.86
CA LEU A 207 2.88 -5.79 0.21
C LEU A 207 1.48 -5.17 0.20
N MET A 208 1.02 -4.69 -0.96
CA MET A 208 -0.29 -4.06 -1.09
C MET A 208 -1.45 -5.03 -0.84
N LEU A 209 -1.36 -6.26 -1.35
CA LEU A 209 -2.37 -7.28 -1.11
C LEU A 209 -2.37 -7.75 0.35
N GLY A 210 -1.20 -7.87 0.98
CA GLY A 210 -1.07 -8.21 2.40
C GLY A 210 -1.68 -7.14 3.30
N TRP A 211 -1.41 -5.86 3.01
CA TRP A 211 -2.05 -4.74 3.68
C TRP A 211 -3.57 -4.73 3.46
N GLY A 212 -4.04 -4.94 2.22
CA GLY A 212 -5.47 -5.04 1.92
C GLY A 212 -6.17 -6.18 2.66
N LEU A 213 -5.50 -7.33 2.82
CA LEU A 213 -6.02 -8.46 3.59
C LEU A 213 -6.22 -8.08 5.06
N ARG A 214 -5.27 -7.36 5.66
CA ARG A 214 -5.41 -6.81 7.02
C ARG A 214 -6.67 -5.95 7.14
N GLU A 215 -6.89 -5.02 6.21
CA GLU A 215 -8.09 -4.16 6.22
C GLU A 215 -9.39 -4.95 6.12
N GLU A 216 -9.43 -6.02 5.31
CA GLU A 216 -10.60 -6.91 5.22
C GLU A 216 -10.92 -7.61 6.54
N TYR A 217 -9.90 -8.08 7.28
CA TYR A 217 -10.11 -8.72 8.58
C TYR A 217 -10.57 -7.73 9.64
N LEU A 218 -9.98 -6.52 9.66
CA LEU A 218 -10.42 -5.44 10.53
C LEU A 218 -11.89 -5.07 10.26
N ALA A 219 -12.28 -4.93 8.98
CA ALA A 219 -13.66 -4.63 8.59
C ALA A 219 -14.65 -5.75 8.97
N LYS A 220 -14.26 -7.02 8.79
CA LYS A 220 -15.05 -8.17 9.23
C LYS A 220 -15.19 -8.22 10.74
N HIS A 221 -14.14 -7.87 11.49
CA HIS A 221 -14.19 -7.80 12.93
C HIS A 221 -15.16 -6.71 13.41
N ALA A 222 -15.04 -5.49 12.88
CA ALA A 222 -15.93 -4.37 13.19
C ALA A 222 -17.41 -4.70 12.91
N ALA A 223 -17.71 -5.31 11.76
CA ALA A 223 -19.07 -5.73 11.41
C ALA A 223 -19.63 -6.79 12.38
N ARG A 224 -18.82 -7.78 12.77
CA ARG A 224 -19.23 -8.81 13.75
C ARG A 224 -19.55 -8.19 15.11
N ARG A 225 -18.77 -7.20 15.54
CA ARG A 225 -18.98 -6.49 16.81
C ARG A 225 -20.26 -5.67 16.81
N LEU A 226 -20.48 -4.86 15.78
CA LEU A 226 -21.71 -4.07 15.64
C LEU A 226 -22.95 -4.97 15.66
N LYS A 227 -22.91 -6.10 14.94
CA LYS A 227 -24.00 -7.08 14.96
C LYS A 227 -24.27 -7.63 16.36
N ARG A 228 -23.23 -7.96 17.14
CA ARG A 228 -23.38 -8.43 18.52
C ARG A 228 -24.00 -7.36 19.43
N GLN A 229 -23.57 -6.11 19.30
CA GLN A 229 -24.14 -4.99 20.08
C GLN A 229 -25.62 -4.78 19.76
N LEU A 230 -26.01 -4.80 18.48
CA LEU A 230 -27.40 -4.69 18.07
C LEU A 230 -28.27 -5.83 18.61
N VAL A 231 -27.75 -7.06 18.63
CA VAL A 231 -28.46 -8.21 19.21
C VAL A 231 -28.64 -8.05 20.71
N LEU A 232 -27.63 -7.56 21.44
CA LEU A 232 -27.73 -7.30 22.88
C LEU A 232 -28.76 -6.20 23.18
N LEU A 233 -28.73 -5.09 22.43
CA LEU A 233 -29.70 -4.01 22.58
C LEU A 233 -31.14 -4.45 22.27
N ALA A 234 -31.32 -5.31 21.27
CA ALA A 234 -32.63 -5.89 20.95
C ALA A 234 -33.13 -6.86 22.04
N ALA A 235 -32.21 -7.55 22.73
CA ALA A 235 -32.55 -8.46 23.83
C ALA A 235 -32.92 -7.72 25.13
N ASP A 236 -32.35 -6.53 25.36
CA ASP A 236 -32.60 -5.73 26.57
C ASP A 236 -33.91 -4.92 26.53
N GLY A 237 -34.61 -4.90 25.40
CA GLY A 237 -35.95 -4.29 25.28
C GLY A 237 -36.01 -2.78 25.53
N SER A 238 -34.89 -2.08 25.58
CA SER A 238 -34.88 -0.63 25.81
C SER A 238 -35.48 0.10 24.59
N PRO A 239 -36.61 0.81 24.73
CA PRO A 239 -37.14 1.61 23.64
C PRO A 239 -36.16 2.74 23.32
N ILE A 240 -35.81 2.87 22.05
CA ILE A 240 -35.04 3.99 21.52
C ILE A 240 -35.89 5.26 21.71
N SER A 241 -35.65 6.01 22.78
CA SER A 241 -36.11 7.40 22.87
C SER A 241 -35.29 8.21 21.86
N GLY A 242 -35.94 8.64 20.78
CA GLY A 242 -35.34 9.37 19.66
C GLY A 242 -34.90 10.79 19.99
#